data_AF-A0A848B6D1-F1
#
_entry.id   AF-A0A848B6D1-F1
#
_cell.length_a   1.000
_cell.length_b   1.000
_cell.length_c   1.000
_cell.angle_alpha   90.00
_cell.angle_beta   90.00
_cell.angle_gamma   90.00
#
_symmetry.space_group_name_H-M   'P 1'
#
loop_
_entity.id
_entity.type
_entity.pdbx_description
1 polymer ?
#
loop_
_entity_poly.entity_id
_entity_poly.type
_entity_poly.pdbx_seq_one_letter_code
_entity_poly.pdbx_strand_id
1 'polypeptide(L)'
;MTKMERWMAYFANQLDDHEREELAMSDAAISGAMDAARVFLADDDERWNYINRQMAILDYNSGIQDSREEGLREGRREGRREGIGIGRVGMLAELVRDGILTPGQAAEKAGMREKEFQKAMENLKMSNEETP
;
A
#
# COMPACT_ATOMS: atom_id res chain seq x y z
N MET A 1 -31.09 22.09 -25.21
CA MET A 1 -30.25 21.18 -24.41
C MET A 1 -29.98 21.78 -23.05
N THR A 2 -30.05 20.96 -22.00
CA THR A 2 -29.56 21.29 -20.67
C THR A 2 -28.03 21.34 -20.66
N LYS A 3 -27.43 21.94 -19.62
CA LYS A 3 -25.97 21.97 -19.45
C LYS A 3 -25.37 20.55 -19.49
N MET A 4 -26.00 19.59 -18.81
CA MET A 4 -25.53 18.20 -18.77
C MET A 4 -25.61 17.52 -20.14
N GLU A 5 -26.70 17.74 -20.89
CA GLU A 5 -26.85 17.22 -22.26
C GLU A 5 -25.76 17.74 -23.19
N ARG A 6 -25.38 19.02 -23.07
CA ARG A 6 -24.29 19.60 -23.87
C ARG A 6 -22.93 18.97 -23.55
N TRP A 7 -22.63 18.75 -22.27
CA TRP A 7 -21.40 18.06 -21.88
C TRP A 7 -21.40 16.58 -22.28
N MET A 8 -22.53 15.88 -22.19
CA MET A 8 -22.64 14.52 -22.70
C MET A 8 -22.43 14.46 -24.21
N ALA A 9 -23.01 15.39 -24.97
CA ALA A 9 -22.83 15.46 -26.41
C ALA A 9 -21.35 15.75 -26.79
N TYR A 10 -20.68 16.63 -26.04
CA TYR A 10 -19.24 16.90 -26.21
C TYR A 10 -18.40 15.64 -26.02
N PHE A 11 -18.62 14.87 -24.94
CA PHE A 11 -17.83 13.67 -24.65
C PHE A 11 -18.22 12.45 -25.49
N ALA A 12 -19.46 12.39 -26.01
CA ALA A 12 -19.94 11.25 -26.79
C ALA A 12 -19.23 11.08 -28.14
N ASN A 13 -18.62 12.15 -28.68
CA ASN A 13 -17.90 12.14 -29.96
C ASN A 13 -18.75 11.63 -31.15
N GLN A 14 -20.08 11.84 -31.10
CA GLN A 14 -21.04 11.41 -32.12
C GLN A 14 -21.53 12.55 -33.01
N LEU A 15 -21.13 13.79 -32.71
CA LEU A 15 -21.52 14.98 -33.45
C LEU A 15 -20.65 15.15 -34.69
N ASP A 16 -21.26 15.57 -35.80
CA ASP A 16 -20.52 16.02 -36.98
C ASP A 16 -19.86 17.40 -36.76
N ASP A 17 -19.08 17.85 -37.73
CA ASP A 17 -18.33 19.11 -37.62
C ASP A 17 -19.25 20.34 -37.46
N HIS A 18 -20.44 20.32 -38.08
CA HIS A 18 -21.41 21.41 -37.99
C HIS A 18 -22.10 21.41 -36.61
N GLU A 19 -22.56 20.25 -36.15
CA GLU A 19 -23.16 20.07 -34.83
C GLU A 19 -22.17 20.40 -33.69
N ARG A 20 -20.87 20.13 -33.91
CA ARG A 20 -19.79 20.53 -32.99
C ARG A 20 -19.62 22.03 -32.91
N GLU A 21 -19.65 22.71 -34.06
CA GLU A 21 -19.55 24.16 -34.12
C GLU A 21 -20.76 24.83 -33.44
N GLU A 22 -21.98 24.33 -33.70
CA GLU A 22 -23.19 24.78 -33.00
C GLU A 22 -23.09 24.55 -31.48
N LEU A 23 -22.58 23.38 -31.06
CA LEU A 23 -22.39 23.09 -29.64
C LEU A 23 -21.38 24.05 -28.99
N ALA A 24 -20.25 24.31 -29.66
CA ALA A 24 -19.22 25.24 -29.20
C ALA A 24 -19.76 26.68 -29.07
N MET A 25 -20.53 27.14 -30.07
CA MET A 25 -21.17 28.46 -30.03
C MET A 25 -22.21 28.58 -28.92
N SER A 26 -22.82 27.46 -28.50
CA SER A 26 -23.87 27.45 -27.46
C SER A 26 -23.34 27.51 -26.02
N ASP A 27 -22.05 27.22 -25.78
CA ASP A 27 -21.46 27.17 -24.44
C ASP A 27 -19.95 27.50 -24.48
N ALA A 28 -19.58 28.64 -23.91
CA ALA A 28 -18.19 29.12 -23.89
C ALA A 28 -17.22 28.16 -23.18
N ALA A 29 -17.68 27.38 -22.20
CA ALA A 29 -16.82 26.40 -21.53
C ALA A 29 -16.52 25.20 -22.43
N ILE A 30 -17.48 24.80 -23.28
CA ILE A 30 -17.29 23.73 -24.26
C ILE A 30 -16.41 24.22 -25.41
N SER A 31 -16.61 25.45 -25.89
CA SER A 31 -15.71 26.07 -26.88
C SER A 31 -14.27 26.11 -26.37
N GLY A 32 -14.04 26.58 -25.14
CA GLY A 32 -12.71 26.59 -24.53
C GLY A 32 -12.10 25.18 -24.39
N ALA A 33 -12.92 24.18 -24.07
CA ALA A 33 -12.47 22.78 -24.01
C ALA A 33 -12.08 22.23 -25.39
N MET A 34 -12.84 22.56 -26.43
CA MET A 34 -12.54 22.20 -27.82
C MET A 34 -11.22 22.83 -28.31
N ASP A 35 -11.00 24.10 -28.01
CA ASP A 35 -9.75 24.78 -28.39
C ASP A 35 -8.56 24.19 -27.65
N ALA A 36 -8.69 23.92 -26.36
CA ALA A 36 -7.65 23.24 -25.59
C ALA A 36 -7.36 21.82 -26.13
N ALA A 37 -8.41 21.07 -26.50
CA ALA A 37 -8.25 19.75 -27.11
C ALA A 37 -7.56 19.84 -28.48
N ARG A 38 -7.90 20.84 -29.31
CA ARG A 38 -7.25 21.07 -30.60
C ARG A 38 -5.76 21.36 -30.43
N VAL A 39 -5.39 22.24 -29.48
CA VAL A 39 -3.99 22.55 -29.17
C VAL A 39 -3.26 21.30 -28.66
N PHE A 40 -3.88 20.54 -27.76
CA PHE A 40 -3.29 19.32 -27.20
C PHE A 40 -3.12 18.19 -28.24
N LEU A 41 -4.02 18.10 -29.22
CA LEU A 41 -3.98 17.09 -30.28
C LEU A 41 -3.19 17.53 -31.52
N ALA A 42 -2.78 18.79 -31.60
CA ALA A 42 -2.07 19.33 -32.75
C ALA A 42 -0.60 18.84 -32.83
N ASP A 43 0.01 18.50 -31.70
CA ASP A 43 1.37 17.96 -31.63
C ASP A 43 1.36 16.54 -31.04
N ASP A 44 1.53 15.55 -31.92
CA ASP A 44 1.56 14.15 -31.52
C ASP A 44 2.74 13.84 -30.58
N ASP A 45 3.90 14.44 -30.80
CA ASP A 45 5.10 14.18 -29.99
C ASP A 45 4.96 14.76 -28.58
N GLU A 46 4.44 15.99 -28.47
CA GLU A 46 4.14 16.60 -27.17
C GLU A 46 3.06 15.79 -26.42
N ARG A 47 2.03 15.32 -27.13
CA ARG A 47 1.00 14.44 -26.54
C ARG A 47 1.61 13.15 -26.00
N TRP A 48 2.45 12.48 -26.77
CA TRP A 48 3.12 11.25 -26.35
C TRP A 48 4.03 11.48 -25.15
N ASN A 49 4.79 12.57 -25.15
CA ASN A 49 5.64 12.94 -24.01
C ASN A 49 4.82 13.19 -22.74
N TYR A 50 3.67 13.87 -22.86
CA TYR A 50 2.75 14.08 -21.74
C TYR A 50 2.21 12.75 -21.21
N ILE A 51 1.71 11.87 -22.09
CA ILE A 51 1.18 10.56 -21.70
C ILE A 51 2.26 9.73 -21.01
N ASN A 52 3.46 9.66 -21.57
CA ASN A 52 4.59 8.92 -20.99
C ASN A 52 4.95 9.44 -19.59
N ARG A 53 4.95 10.77 -19.41
CA ARG A 53 5.17 11.37 -18.09
C ARG A 53 4.08 10.99 -17.10
N GLN A 54 2.81 11.03 -17.50
CA GLN A 54 1.69 10.66 -16.62
C GLN A 54 1.72 9.17 -16.27
N MET A 55 2.01 8.30 -17.24
CA MET A 55 2.19 6.86 -17.00
C MET A 55 3.31 6.61 -16.01
N ALA A 56 4.48 7.24 -16.18
CA ALA A 56 5.60 7.08 -15.25
C ALA A 56 5.26 7.54 -13.81
N ILE A 57 4.48 8.61 -13.66
CA ILE A 57 4.01 9.08 -12.35
C ILE A 57 3.05 8.07 -11.72
N LEU A 58 2.11 7.55 -12.51
CA LEU A 58 1.14 6.55 -12.04
C LEU A 58 1.84 5.25 -11.63
N ASP A 59 2.75 4.75 -12.45
CA ASP A 59 3.54 3.54 -12.18
C ASP A 59 4.42 3.69 -10.94
N TYR A 60 5.03 4.87 -10.75
CA TYR A 60 5.80 5.15 -9.55
C TYR A 60 4.90 5.14 -8.30
N ASN A 61 3.76 5.84 -8.36
CA ASN A 61 2.86 5.95 -7.21
C ASN A 61 2.24 4.61 -6.84
N SER A 62 1.80 3.81 -7.83
CA SER A 62 1.28 2.47 -7.62
C SER A 62 2.35 1.54 -7.06
N GLY A 63 3.57 1.57 -7.63
CA GLY A 63 4.69 0.76 -7.14
C GLY A 63 5.07 1.07 -5.69
N ILE A 64 5.04 2.34 -5.27
CA ILE A 64 5.28 2.74 -3.88
C ILE A 64 4.18 2.23 -2.95
N GLN A 65 2.91 2.32 -3.38
CA GLN A 65 1.78 1.81 -2.60
C GLN A 65 1.87 0.30 -2.43
N ASP A 66 2.09 -0.44 -3.52
CA ASP A 66 2.21 -1.90 -3.52
C ASP A 66 3.36 -2.36 -2.62
N SER A 67 4.53 -1.71 -2.74
CA SER A 67 5.69 -2.00 -1.90
C SER A 67 5.40 -1.77 -0.41
N ARG A 68 4.64 -0.73 -0.08
CA ARG A 68 4.24 -0.45 1.31
C ARG A 68 3.28 -1.51 1.83
N GLU A 69 2.29 -1.90 1.04
CA GLU A 69 1.31 -2.93 1.42
C GLU A 69 1.98 -4.30 1.61
N GLU A 70 2.90 -4.64 0.71
CA GLU A 70 3.72 -5.85 0.82
C GLU A 70 4.56 -5.81 2.09
N GLY A 71 5.31 -4.72 2.34
CA GLY A 71 6.12 -4.59 3.55
C GLY A 71 5.29 -4.71 4.84
N LEU A 72 4.08 -4.13 4.88
CA LEU A 72 3.17 -4.28 6.02
C LEU A 72 2.65 -5.71 6.19
N ARG A 73 2.44 -6.43 5.09
CA ARG A 73 1.99 -7.83 5.11
C ARG A 73 3.12 -8.74 5.58
N GLU A 74 4.34 -8.53 5.08
CA GLU A 74 5.52 -9.28 5.46
C GLU A 74 5.88 -9.03 6.92
N GLY A 75 5.95 -7.76 7.35
CA GLY A 75 6.22 -7.40 8.74
C GLY A 75 5.18 -7.96 9.71
N ARG A 76 3.89 -7.97 9.35
CA ARG A 76 2.86 -8.62 10.16
C ARG A 76 3.04 -10.14 10.22
N ARG A 77 3.46 -10.78 9.13
CA ARG A 77 3.70 -12.24 9.09
C ARG A 77 4.92 -12.61 9.94
N GLU A 78 6.01 -11.88 9.79
CA GLU A 78 7.25 -12.08 10.54
C GLU A 78 7.04 -11.79 12.03
N GLY A 79 6.48 -10.62 12.36
CA GLY A 79 6.19 -10.25 13.75
C GLY A 79 5.24 -11.23 14.45
N ARG A 80 4.26 -11.79 13.74
CA ARG A 80 3.44 -12.88 14.31
C ARG A 80 4.25 -14.15 14.56
N ARG A 81 5.12 -14.54 13.62
CA ARG A 81 5.95 -15.75 13.78
C ARG A 81 6.92 -15.59 14.95
N GLU A 82 7.59 -14.46 15.04
CA GLU A 82 8.51 -14.13 16.14
C GLU A 82 7.75 -14.04 17.46
N GLY A 83 6.62 -13.33 17.49
CA GLY A 83 5.78 -13.19 18.68
C GLY A 83 5.28 -14.53 19.22
N ILE A 84 4.90 -15.48 18.35
CA ILE A 84 4.55 -16.85 18.76
C ILE A 84 5.77 -17.56 19.38
N GLY A 85 6.95 -17.42 18.79
CA GLY A 85 8.19 -18.00 19.31
C GLY A 85 8.55 -17.45 20.69
N ILE A 86 8.55 -16.12 20.83
CA ILE A 86 8.79 -15.42 22.10
C ILE A 86 7.75 -15.82 23.15
N GLY A 87 6.46 -15.82 22.78
CA GLY A 87 5.37 -16.20 23.68
C GLY A 87 5.47 -17.65 24.15
N ARG A 88 5.88 -18.58 23.27
CA ARG A 88 6.13 -19.99 23.64
C ARG A 88 7.27 -20.10 24.65
N VAL A 89 8.39 -19.42 24.40
CA VAL A 89 9.54 -19.43 25.32
C VAL A 89 9.17 -18.78 26.65
N GLY A 90 8.45 -17.66 26.64
CA GLY A 90 7.97 -16.99 27.84
C GLY A 90 7.05 -17.89 28.67
N MET A 91 6.07 -18.56 28.06
CA MET A 91 5.21 -19.50 28.77
C MET A 91 5.99 -20.67 29.38
N LEU A 92 6.94 -21.24 28.64
CA LEU A 92 7.82 -22.29 29.17
C LEU A 92 8.71 -21.78 30.31
N ALA A 93 9.16 -20.53 30.25
CA ALA A 93 9.94 -19.90 31.31
C ALA A 93 9.11 -19.73 32.60
N GLU A 94 7.84 -19.32 32.50
CA GLU A 94 6.95 -19.25 33.66
C GLU A 94 6.74 -20.64 34.28
N LEU A 95 6.51 -21.68 33.47
CA LEU A 95 6.38 -23.05 33.98
C LEU A 95 7.65 -23.55 34.71
N VAL A 96 8.83 -23.09 34.30
CA VAL A 96 10.08 -23.37 35.02
C VAL A 96 10.14 -22.62 36.35
N ARG A 97 9.71 -21.35 36.38
CA ARG A 97 9.66 -20.55 37.62
C ARG A 97 8.66 -21.11 38.62
N ASP A 98 7.53 -21.60 38.15
CA ASP A 98 6.50 -22.28 38.95
C ASP A 98 6.96 -23.67 39.43
N GLY A 99 8.14 -24.13 39.02
CA GLY A 99 8.70 -25.43 39.39
C GLY A 99 8.02 -26.63 38.71
N ILE A 100 7.16 -26.39 37.72
CA ILE A 100 6.44 -27.44 36.97
C ILE A 100 7.38 -28.13 35.98
N LEU A 101 8.32 -27.39 35.37
CA LEU A 101 9.31 -27.90 34.45
C LEU A 101 10.74 -27.63 34.92
N THR A 102 11.68 -28.49 34.54
CA THR A 102 13.10 -28.15 34.63
C THR A 102 13.53 -27.31 33.41
N PRO A 103 14.60 -26.49 33.53
CA PRO A 103 15.13 -25.72 32.40
C PRO A 103 15.46 -26.59 31.18
N GLY A 104 15.99 -27.80 31.40
CA GLY A 104 16.26 -28.77 30.33
C GLY A 104 15.00 -29.25 29.60
N GLN A 105 13.93 -29.60 30.34
CA GLN A 105 12.64 -30.00 29.74
C GLN A 105 11.99 -28.86 28.96
N ALA A 106 12.08 -27.64 29.47
CA ALA A 106 11.55 -26.46 28.81
C ALA A 106 12.35 -26.13 27.52
N ALA A 107 13.68 -26.25 27.56
CA ALA A 107 14.53 -26.06 26.39
C ALA A 107 14.26 -27.11 25.29
N GLU A 108 14.12 -28.37 25.67
CA GLU A 108 13.72 -29.44 24.75
C GLU A 108 12.36 -29.14 24.10
N LYS A 109 11.36 -28.76 24.91
CA LYS A 109 10.04 -28.33 24.41
C LYS A 109 10.09 -27.07 23.56
N ALA A 110 11.06 -26.19 23.77
CA ALA A 110 11.27 -25.01 22.95
C ALA A 110 12.08 -25.31 21.67
N GLY A 111 12.66 -26.51 21.55
CA GLY A 111 13.50 -26.91 20.42
C GLY A 111 14.85 -26.21 20.38
N MET A 112 15.38 -25.79 21.53
CA MET A 112 16.65 -25.07 21.66
C MET A 112 17.54 -25.68 22.74
N ARG A 113 18.80 -25.24 22.82
CA ARG A 113 19.72 -25.75 23.85
C ARG A 113 19.36 -25.17 25.21
N GLU A 114 19.59 -25.92 26.27
CA GLU A 114 19.30 -25.47 27.65
C GLU A 114 19.99 -24.15 28.01
N LYS A 115 21.25 -23.96 27.59
CA LYS A 115 21.98 -22.70 27.78
C LYS A 115 21.33 -21.51 27.06
N GLU A 116 20.78 -21.73 25.86
CA GLU A 116 20.09 -20.69 25.09
C GLU A 116 18.76 -20.33 25.76
N PHE A 117 18.04 -21.33 26.27
CA PHE A 117 16.80 -21.14 27.02
C PHE A 117 17.03 -20.38 28.33
N GLN A 118 18.06 -20.73 29.09
CA GLN A 118 18.44 -20.01 30.33
C GLN A 118 18.76 -18.53 30.04
N LYS A 119 19.51 -18.26 28.96
CA LYS A 119 19.79 -16.88 28.53
C LYS A 119 18.51 -16.14 28.12
N ALA A 120 17.59 -16.81 27.42
CA ALA A 120 16.29 -16.22 27.05
C ALA A 120 15.45 -15.89 28.30
N MET A 121 15.48 -16.75 29.34
CA MET A 121 14.83 -16.48 30.62
C MET A 121 15.39 -15.26 31.35
N GLU A 122 16.72 -15.06 31.31
CA GLU A 122 17.38 -13.89 31.88
C GLU A 122 16.99 -12.61 31.14
N ASN A 123 17.00 -12.64 29.81
CA ASN A 123 16.58 -11.49 28.99
C ASN A 123 15.11 -11.10 29.24
N LEU A 124 14.22 -12.08 29.47
CA LEU A 124 12.81 -11.83 29.82
C LEU A 124 12.64 -11.18 31.20
N LYS A 125 13.57 -11.39 32.14
CA LYS A 125 13.55 -10.67 33.42
C LYS A 125 13.93 -9.21 33.24
N MET A 126 14.99 -8.95 32.48
CA MET A 126 15.47 -7.59 32.20
C MET A 126 14.40 -6.75 31.49
N SER A 127 13.68 -7.33 30.51
CA SER A 127 12.63 -6.60 29.79
C SER A 127 11.43 -6.21 30.66
N ASN A 128 11.12 -6.98 31.71
CA ASN A 128 10.03 -6.66 32.62
C ASN A 128 10.42 -5.58 33.66
N GLU A 129 11.71 -5.42 33.93
CA GLU A 129 12.24 -4.40 34.85
C GLU A 129 12.43 -3.03 34.18
N GLU A 130 12.52 -2.98 32.84
CA GLU A 130 12.71 -1.75 32.05
C GLU A 130 11.40 -1.03 31.64
N THR A 131 10.23 -1.61 31.93
CA THR A 131 8.92 -0.97 31.75
C THR A 131 8.55 -0.10 32.98
N PRO A 132 8.44 1.25 32.85
CA PRO A 132 8.01 2.14 33.94
C PRO A 132 6.55 1.93 34.37
#